data_AF-A0A8X6NTM8-F1
#
_entry.id   AF-A0A8X6NTM8-F1
#
_cell.length_a   1.000
_cell.length_b   1.000
_cell.length_c   1.000
_cell.angle_alpha   90.00
_cell.angle_beta   90.00
_cell.angle_gamma   90.00
#
_symmetry.space_group_name_H-M   'P 1'
#
loop_
_entity.id
_entity.type
_entity.pdbx_description
1 polymer ?
#
loop_
_entity_poly.entity_id
_entity_poly.type
_entity_poly.pdbx_seq_one_letter_code
_entity_poly.pdbx_strand_id
1 'polypeptide(L)'
;MVINRLYLSDRTSRSKYLIDTGADVSVIPLTTASQHLPPASLQLFAANGTVISTYGQQLVTLDLGLRRVFKWPFIIAAVSQPIIGADFLRHYGLLVDIRHGRLWTR
;
A
#
# COMPACT_ATOMS: atom_id res chain seq x y z
N MET A 1 24.79 7.78 -0.11
CA MET A 1 23.48 7.62 -0.80
C MET A 1 22.39 7.84 0.23
N VAL A 2 21.61 8.92 0.15
CA VAL A 2 20.46 9.14 1.04
C VAL A 2 19.25 8.50 0.36
N ILE A 3 18.60 7.54 1.02
CA ILE A 3 17.38 6.91 0.52
C ILE A 3 16.18 7.73 1.02
N ASN A 4 15.54 8.48 0.13
CA ASN A 4 14.34 9.26 0.43
C ASN A 4 13.08 8.49 -0.02
N ARG A 5 12.67 7.50 0.79
CA ARG A 5 11.36 6.85 0.62
C ARG A 5 10.30 7.63 1.39
N LEU A 6 9.16 7.87 0.75
CA LEU A 6 8.01 8.49 1.40
C LEU A 6 7.20 7.44 2.16
N TYR A 7 7.05 7.63 3.46
CA TYR A 7 6.16 6.84 4.29
C TYR A 7 5.08 7.72 4.90
N LEU A 8 3.85 7.22 4.94
CA LEU A 8 2.77 7.79 5.75
C LEU A 8 2.32 6.80 6.81
N SER A 9 2.04 7.32 8.01
CA SER A 9 1.49 6.52 9.10
C SER A 9 -0.03 6.63 9.10
N ASP A 10 -0.71 5.50 9.16
CA ASP A 10 -2.11 5.47 9.56
C ASP A 10 -2.21 5.91 11.03
N ARG A 11 -3.02 6.92 11.32
CA ARG A 11 -3.17 7.48 12.67
C ARG A 11 -3.88 6.52 13.62
N THR A 12 -4.72 5.64 13.09
CA THR A 12 -5.47 4.65 13.88
C THR A 12 -4.59 3.48 14.29
N SER A 13 -4.02 2.74 13.33
CA SER A 13 -3.20 1.54 13.60
C SER A 13 -1.73 1.84 13.90
N ARG A 14 -1.24 3.06 13.60
CA ARG A 14 0.18 3.44 13.60
C ARG A 14 1.05 2.69 12.59
N SER A 15 0.45 1.86 11.72
CA SER A 15 1.18 1.19 10.64
C SER A 15 1.72 2.20 9.64
N LYS A 16 2.97 2.00 9.19
CA LYS A 16 3.63 2.82 8.18
C LYS A 16 3.46 2.18 6.81
N TYR A 17 2.98 2.97 5.86
CA TYR A 17 2.79 2.59 4.47
C TYR A 17 3.85 3.27 3.60
N LEU A 18 4.53 2.50 2.76
CA LEU A 18 5.36 3.06 1.70
C LEU A 18 4.44 3.65 0.63
N ILE A 19 4.68 4.90 0.23
CA ILE A 19 4.02 5.50 -0.92
C ILE A 19 4.87 5.19 -2.15
N ASP A 20 4.32 4.42 -3.09
CA ASP A 20 5.05 3.95 -4.26
C ASP A 20 4.23 4.14 -5.54
N THR A 21 4.60 5.16 -6.32
CA THR A 21 3.98 5.41 -7.63
C THR A 21 4.39 4.41 -8.70
N GLY A 22 5.43 3.60 -8.44
CA GLY A 22 5.89 2.53 -9.34
C GLY A 22 5.16 1.20 -9.13
N ALA A 23 4.32 1.08 -8.10
CA ALA A 23 3.45 -0.06 -7.87
C ALA A 23 2.06 0.20 -8.46
N ASP A 24 1.57 -0.67 -9.34
CA ASP A 24 0.23 -0.51 -9.94
C ASP A 24 -0.89 -0.66 -8.90
N VAL A 25 -0.68 -1.49 -7.89
CA VAL A 25 -1.69 -1.88 -6.90
C VAL A 25 -1.21 -1.63 -5.47
N SER A 26 -2.18 -1.42 -4.58
CA SER A 26 -1.94 -1.28 -3.15
C SER A 26 -1.96 -2.63 -2.44
N VAL A 27 -0.93 -2.91 -1.66
CA VAL A 27 -0.73 -4.21 -0.99
C VAL A 27 -0.52 -4.07 0.51
N ILE A 28 -0.95 -5.09 1.25
CA ILE A 28 -0.59 -5.30 2.65
C ILE A 28 0.14 -6.65 2.81
N PRO A 29 1.06 -6.77 3.79
CA PRO A 29 1.74 -8.02 4.07
C PRO A 29 0.77 -9.14 4.44
N LEU A 30 1.09 -10.35 4.01
CA LEU A 30 0.55 -11.55 4.63
C LEU A 30 0.97 -11.59 6.11
N THR A 31 -0.01 -11.58 7.01
CA THR A 31 0.24 -11.68 8.45
C THR A 31 0.01 -13.10 8.94
N THR A 32 0.49 -13.43 10.15
CA THR A 32 0.21 -14.73 10.79
C THR A 32 -1.29 -15.01 10.90
N ALA A 33 -2.11 -13.98 11.14
CA ALA A 33 -3.56 -14.11 11.20
C ALA A 33 -4.20 -14.48 9.84
N SER A 34 -3.50 -14.21 8.74
CA SER A 34 -3.94 -14.45 7.36
C SER A 34 -3.19 -15.60 6.70
N GLN A 35 -2.26 -16.26 7.40
CA GLN A 35 -1.37 -17.28 6.84
C GLN A 35 -2.10 -18.54 6.33
N HIS A 36 -3.31 -18.78 6.84
CA HIS A 36 -4.16 -19.89 6.41
C HIS A 36 -4.89 -19.63 5.08
N LEU A 37 -4.82 -18.41 4.54
CA LEU A 37 -5.44 -18.10 3.25
C LEU A 37 -4.72 -18.86 2.13
N PRO A 38 -5.44 -19.56 1.25
CA PRO A 38 -4.83 -20.17 0.09
C PRO A 38 -4.30 -19.09 -0.87
N PRO A 39 -3.26 -19.39 -1.67
CA PRO A 39 -2.82 -18.50 -2.74
C PRO A 39 -3.99 -18.18 -3.68
N ALA A 40 -4.13 -16.90 -4.03
CA ALA A 40 -5.10 -16.45 -5.02
C ALA A 40 -4.56 -16.65 -6.45
N SER A 41 -5.46 -16.65 -7.43
CA SER A 41 -5.12 -16.75 -8.85
C SER A 41 -4.34 -15.53 -9.36
N LEU A 42 -4.55 -14.36 -8.74
CA LEU A 42 -3.81 -13.14 -9.05
C LEU A 42 -2.36 -13.29 -8.57
N GLN A 43 -1.42 -13.00 -9.46
CA GLN A 43 0.00 -12.88 -9.11
C GLN A 43 0.47 -11.46 -9.40
N LEU A 44 1.34 -10.95 -8.54
CA LEU A 44 2.02 -9.69 -8.76
C LEU A 44 3.47 -9.95 -9.16
N PHE A 45 4.08 -8.99 -9.83
CA PHE A 45 5.46 -9.07 -10.27
C PHE A 45 6.22 -7.85 -9.80
N ALA A 46 7.36 -8.06 -9.14
CA ALA A 46 8.30 -7.00 -8.84
C ALA A 46 9.00 -6.53 -10.12
N ALA A 47 9.62 -5.34 -10.06
CA ALA A 47 10.35 -4.76 -11.20
C ALA A 47 11.50 -5.65 -11.72
N ASN A 48 12.03 -6.55 -10.90
CA ASN A 48 13.06 -7.51 -11.28
C ASN A 48 12.49 -8.83 -11.85
N GLY A 49 11.17 -8.91 -12.09
CA GLY A 49 10.49 -10.10 -12.58
C GLY A 49 10.19 -11.17 -11.52
N THR A 50 10.54 -10.95 -10.24
CA THR A 50 10.20 -11.88 -9.17
C THR A 50 8.68 -11.93 -8.96
N VAL A 51 8.12 -13.14 -8.91
CA VAL A 51 6.72 -13.38 -8.58
C VAL A 51 6.47 -13.07 -7.10
N ILE A 52 5.44 -12.29 -6.84
CA ILE A 52 4.92 -12.02 -5.50
C ILE A 52 3.55 -12.71 -5.40
N SER A 53 3.49 -13.77 -4.57
CA SER A 53 2.25 -14.48 -4.29
C SER A 53 1.23 -13.57 -3.60
N THR A 54 -0.04 -13.72 -3.96
CA THR A 54 -1.16 -13.00 -3.33
C THR A 54 -2.14 -13.97 -2.68
N TYR A 55 -2.95 -13.46 -1.76
CA TYR A 55 -3.79 -14.25 -0.85
C TYR A 55 -5.20 -13.64 -0.72
N GLY A 56 -5.67 -12.98 -1.77
CA GLY A 56 -6.96 -12.30 -1.80
C GLY A 56 -6.86 -10.82 -1.44
N GLN A 57 -7.98 -10.24 -0.99
CA GLN A 57 -8.10 -8.82 -0.70
C GLN A 57 -8.69 -8.57 0.69
N GLN A 58 -8.31 -7.46 1.30
CA GLN A 58 -8.87 -6.97 2.55
C GLN A 58 -9.24 -5.50 2.41
N LEU A 59 -10.47 -5.15 2.80
CA LEU A 59 -10.90 -3.77 2.89
C LEU A 59 -10.24 -3.11 4.11
N VAL A 60 -9.34 -2.15 3.86
CA VAL A 60 -8.64 -1.40 4.91
C VAL A 60 -9.21 0.01 4.99
N THR A 61 -9.46 0.49 6.21
CA THR A 61 -9.78 1.89 6.47
C THR A 61 -8.54 2.60 6.99
N LEU A 62 -8.08 3.65 6.30
CA LEU A 62 -6.89 4.41 6.63
C LEU A 62 -7.22 5.84 7.04
N ASP A 63 -6.66 6.29 8.16
CA ASP A 63 -6.55 7.70 8.51
C ASP A 63 -5.11 8.16 8.23
N LEU A 64 -4.88 8.66 7.01
CA LEU A 64 -3.58 9.20 6.59
C LEU A 64 -3.34 10.63 7.09
N GLY A 65 -4.19 11.14 7.98
CA GLY A 65 -4.13 12.51 8.46
C GLY A 65 -4.51 13.57 7.44
N LEU A 66 -5.14 13.14 6.36
CA LEU A 66 -5.84 13.99 5.40
C LEU A 66 -7.27 14.15 5.91
N ARG A 67 -7.99 15.19 5.49
CA ARG A 67 -9.30 15.62 6.03
C ARG A 67 -10.44 14.59 5.98
N ARG A 68 -10.16 13.34 5.60
CA ARG A 68 -11.08 12.20 5.48
C ARG A 68 -10.34 10.89 5.72
N VAL A 69 -11.08 9.84 6.07
CA VAL A 69 -10.61 8.46 6.04
C VAL A 69 -10.75 7.87 4.64
N PHE A 70 -9.92 6.88 4.31
CA PHE A 70 -9.90 6.22 3.01
C PHE A 70 -10.23 4.73 3.18
N LYS A 71 -11.17 4.20 2.42
CA LYS A 71 -11.52 2.77 2.44
C LYS A 71 -11.10 2.11 1.14
N TRP A 72 -10.19 1.16 1.16
CA TRP A 72 -9.65 0.57 -0.07
C TRP A 72 -9.45 -0.93 0.03
N PRO A 73 -9.80 -1.72 -1.01
CA PRO A 73 -9.49 -3.15 -1.05
C PRO A 73 -8.00 -3.35 -1.37
N PHE A 74 -7.18 -3.54 -0.33
CA PHE A 74 -5.77 -3.89 -0.49
C PHE A 74 -5.63 -5.35 -0.87
N ILE A 75 -4.65 -5.67 -1.72
CA ILE A 75 -4.26 -7.05 -1.99
C ILE A 75 -3.36 -7.54 -0.85
N ILE A 76 -3.66 -8.73 -0.32
CA ILE A 76 -2.78 -9.41 0.64
C ILE A 76 -1.67 -10.08 -0.17
N ALA A 77 -0.41 -9.72 0.07
CA ALA A 77 0.71 -10.18 -0.72
C ALA A 77 1.90 -10.62 0.14
N ALA A 78 2.75 -11.48 -0.40
CA ALA A 78 4.02 -11.90 0.22
C ALA A 78 5.08 -10.77 0.16
N VAL A 79 4.79 -9.65 0.80
CA VAL A 79 5.65 -8.46 0.92
C VAL A 79 5.98 -8.17 2.38
N SER A 80 7.10 -7.50 2.64
CA SER A 80 7.57 -7.23 4.01
C SER A 80 6.95 -5.98 4.67
N GLN A 81 6.39 -5.07 3.89
CA GLN A 81 5.76 -3.84 4.37
C GLN A 81 4.57 -3.47 3.48
N PRO A 82 3.57 -2.75 4.00
CA PRO A 82 2.44 -2.33 3.18
C PRO A 82 2.82 -1.19 2.24
N ILE A 83 2.20 -1.18 1.05
CA ILE A 83 2.48 -0.24 -0.03
C ILE A 83 1.16 0.38 -0.49
N ILE A 84 1.12 1.70 -0.56
CA ILE A 84 0.07 2.45 -1.26
C ILE A 84 0.56 2.69 -2.68
N GLY A 85 -0.10 2.02 -3.62
CA GLY A 85 0.19 2.04 -5.05
C GLY A 85 -0.59 3.09 -5.83
N ALA A 86 -0.38 3.10 -7.14
CA ALA A 86 -0.99 4.03 -8.07
C ALA A 86 -2.52 3.90 -8.13
N ASP A 87 -3.09 2.70 -7.93
CA ASP A 87 -4.53 2.46 -7.85
C ASP A 87 -5.23 3.34 -6.80
N PHE A 88 -4.73 3.34 -5.57
CA PHE A 88 -5.25 4.12 -4.45
C PHE A 88 -5.03 5.61 -4.68
N LEU A 89 -3.81 5.99 -5.08
CA LEU A 89 -3.45 7.39 -5.33
C LEU A 89 -4.32 8.01 -6.42
N ARG A 90 -4.52 7.28 -7.53
CA ARG A 90 -5.38 7.69 -8.64
C ARG A 90 -6.85 7.76 -8.22
N HIS A 91 -7.35 6.74 -7.53
CA HIS A 91 -8.76 6.69 -7.11
C HIS A 91 -9.13 7.89 -6.23
N TYR A 92 -8.24 8.26 -5.29
CA TYR A 92 -8.49 9.36 -4.36
C TYR A 92 -7.96 10.72 -4.83
N GLY A 93 -7.38 10.81 -6.03
CA GLY A 93 -6.83 12.05 -6.59
C GLY A 93 -5.71 12.64 -5.73
N LEU A 94 -4.85 11.80 -5.17
CA LEU A 94 -3.77 12.20 -4.27
C LEU A 94 -2.50 12.53 -5.05
N LEU A 95 -1.91 13.68 -4.75
CA LEU A 95 -0.61 14.09 -5.30
C LEU A 95 0.50 13.75 -4.31
N VAL A 96 1.58 13.19 -4.82
CA VAL A 96 2.77 12.80 -4.05
C VAL A 96 3.75 13.97 -3.98
N ASP A 97 4.05 14.44 -2.77
CA ASP A 97 5.01 15.51 -2.52
C ASP A 97 6.20 14.96 -1.72
N ILE A 98 7.15 14.38 -2.46
CA ILE A 98 8.36 13.75 -1.90
C ILE A 98 9.21 14.77 -1.13
N ARG A 99 9.32 16.00 -1.64
CA ARG A 99 10.13 17.07 -1.04
C ARG A 99 9.69 17.38 0.38
N HIS A 100 8.37 17.40 0.63
CA HIS A 100 7.82 17.73 1.95
C HIS A 100 7.34 16.50 2.74
N GLY A 101 7.54 15.29 2.22
CA GLY A 101 7.20 14.08 2.95
C GLY A 101 5.69 13.86 3.13
N ARG A 102 4.84 14.26 2.16
CA ARG A 102 3.38 14.24 2.33
C ARG A 102 2.60 13.89 1.06
N LEU A 103 1.30 13.65 1.26
CA LEU A 103 0.30 13.60 0.19
C LEU A 103 -0.58 14.85 0.23
N TRP A 104 -1.08 15.25 -0.93
CA TRP A 104 -2.05 16.32 -1.08
C TRP A 104 -3.34 15.81 -1.71
N THR A 105 -4.49 16.27 -1.20
CA THR A 105 -5.75 16.18 -1.94
C THR A 105 -5.90 17.47 -2.75
N ARG A 106 -6.52 17.38 -3.92
CA ARG A 106 -7.16 18.56 -4.51
C ARG A 106 -8.34 19.01 -3.64
#